data_AF-A0A9D7ST52-F1
#
_entry.id   AF-A0A9D7ST52-F1
#
_cell.length_a   1.000
_cell.length_b   1.000
_cell.length_c   1.000
_cell.angle_alpha   90.00
_cell.angle_beta   90.00
_cell.angle_gamma   90.00
#
_symmetry.space_group_name_H-M   'P 1'
#
loop_
_entity.id
_entity.type
_entity.pdbx_description
1 polymer ?
#
loop_
_entity_poly.entity_id
_entity_poly.type
_entity_poly.pdbx_seq_one_letter_code
_entity_poly.pdbx_strand_id
1 'polypeptide(L)'
;MLKSVKPNIVIIILESWTADIIRSLGGENNITPNFDTLSKQGLLFTQIYAAGSRTEHGLISVLSGFPPPPLISIISIPSKSEKLKSINNVFADDGYSSSFYYGGESGFVNMKSYLINSGFTTIVDKASFTANQLNSKWGAHDQYVFERQLLDLKIAHEPFLSVLLTLSSHEPFEVPMETPFDDDHSEPGKFRKAAFYSDHCLGEYFRAAKKESWYDNTLFILVADHGHRLPKERDFNMPESKRIPLLFFGNVLQENIRGATIDKTCNQNDIAATLLSQLNKNYSDFPSSRDILNPGTKNFAYYTNDNVWGWITPEQKFIYTYATQTLSNTGSTSLAAPLNDSIVLDAKAYIQTHYQRYLSF
;
A
#
# COMPACT_ATOMS: atom_id res chain seq x y z
N MET A 1 -2.37 0.48 -20.53
CA MET A 1 -1.08 0.24 -19.81
C MET A 1 -0.48 -1.15 -20.10
N LEU A 2 -1.29 -2.20 -20.23
CA LEU A 2 -0.83 -3.60 -20.25
C LEU A 2 -0.74 -4.19 -21.67
N LYS A 3 0.11 -5.19 -21.86
CA LYS A 3 0.22 -6.03 -23.07
C LYS A 3 -0.85 -7.13 -23.11
N SER A 4 -1.30 -7.58 -21.94
CA SER A 4 -2.32 -8.62 -21.76
C SER A 4 -3.57 -8.04 -21.09
N VAL A 5 -4.75 -8.52 -21.48
CA VAL A 5 -6.04 -8.16 -20.87
C VAL A 5 -6.44 -9.09 -19.73
N LYS A 6 -5.70 -10.19 -19.54
CA LYS A 6 -5.93 -11.17 -18.46
C LYS A 6 -4.59 -11.64 -17.85
N PRO A 7 -3.80 -10.73 -17.25
CA PRO A 7 -2.55 -11.08 -16.59
C PRO A 7 -2.80 -11.70 -15.21
N ASN A 8 -1.79 -12.39 -14.67
CA ASN A 8 -1.73 -12.61 -13.22
C ASN A 8 -1.50 -11.28 -12.52
N ILE A 9 -2.00 -11.15 -11.30
CA ILE A 9 -1.81 -9.97 -10.46
C ILE A 9 -1.13 -10.40 -9.16
N VAL A 10 0.02 -9.80 -8.86
CA VAL A 10 0.70 -9.97 -7.57
C VAL A 10 0.78 -8.62 -6.89
N ILE A 11 0.16 -8.49 -5.73
CA ILE A 11 0.22 -7.28 -4.90
C ILE A 11 1.10 -7.56 -3.69
N ILE A 12 2.17 -6.79 -3.52
CA ILE A 12 3.03 -6.85 -2.34
C ILE A 12 2.80 -5.56 -1.56
N ILE A 13 2.17 -5.71 -0.41
CA ILE A 13 1.93 -4.66 0.57
C ILE A 13 3.15 -4.59 1.49
N LEU A 14 3.84 -3.45 1.47
CA LEU A 14 5.12 -3.20 2.11
C LEU A 14 4.89 -2.51 3.47
N GLU A 15 4.90 -3.28 4.54
CA GLU A 15 4.68 -2.86 5.92
C GLU A 15 5.54 -1.64 6.31
N SER A 16 4.91 -0.52 6.65
CA SER A 16 5.56 0.69 7.15
C SER A 16 6.55 1.37 6.19
N TRP A 17 6.59 0.99 4.89
CA TRP A 17 7.50 1.62 3.94
C TRP A 17 7.08 3.08 3.64
N THR A 18 8.02 4.02 3.78
CA THR A 18 7.81 5.45 3.52
C THR A 18 8.57 5.92 2.28
N ALA A 19 8.14 7.01 1.65
CA ALA A 19 8.93 7.66 0.59
C ALA A 19 10.34 8.07 1.05
N ASP A 20 10.54 8.27 2.36
CA ASP A 20 11.85 8.65 2.91
C ASP A 20 12.92 7.55 2.87
N ILE A 21 12.54 6.30 2.64
CA ILE A 21 13.51 5.19 2.46
C ILE A 21 13.81 4.89 0.98
N ILE A 22 13.05 5.50 0.05
CA ILE A 22 13.17 5.24 -1.39
C ILE A 22 13.90 6.39 -2.07
N ARG A 23 15.10 6.14 -2.63
CA ARG A 23 15.89 7.19 -3.27
C ARG A 23 15.13 7.84 -4.43
N SER A 24 14.46 7.05 -5.28
CA SER A 24 13.69 7.58 -6.42
C SER A 24 12.51 8.47 -6.02
N LEU A 25 12.15 8.53 -4.74
CA LEU A 25 11.10 9.40 -4.19
C LEU A 25 11.65 10.57 -3.35
N GLY A 26 12.97 10.77 -3.34
CA GLY A 26 13.65 11.79 -2.51
C GLY A 26 14.01 11.31 -1.10
N GLY A 27 13.95 10.00 -0.87
CA GLY A 27 14.42 9.35 0.34
C GLY A 27 15.94 9.28 0.48
N GLU A 28 16.38 8.70 1.59
CA GLU A 28 17.79 8.44 1.86
C GLU A 28 18.35 7.37 0.89
N ASN A 29 19.67 7.42 0.68
CA ASN A 29 20.34 6.49 -0.22
C ASN A 29 20.56 5.13 0.43
N ASN A 30 20.61 4.09 -0.40
CA ASN A 30 21.05 2.73 -0.05
C ASN A 30 20.17 1.97 0.97
N ILE A 31 19.00 2.49 1.35
CA ILE A 31 18.05 1.73 2.19
C ILE A 31 17.31 0.69 1.36
N THR A 32 16.78 1.05 0.18
CA THR A 32 16.00 0.14 -0.67
C THR A 32 16.53 0.04 -2.11
N PRO A 33 17.79 -0.41 -2.32
CA PRO A 33 18.40 -0.43 -3.65
C PRO A 33 17.70 -1.36 -4.66
N ASN A 34 17.04 -2.44 -4.22
CA ASN A 34 16.30 -3.33 -5.12
C ASN A 34 15.03 -2.65 -5.63
N PHE A 35 14.26 -1.98 -4.77
CA PHE A 35 13.11 -1.18 -5.19
C PHE A 35 13.50 -0.12 -6.23
N ASP A 36 14.59 0.62 -6.00
CA ASP A 36 15.09 1.63 -6.96
C ASP A 36 15.52 1.01 -8.30
N THR A 37 15.92 -0.26 -8.31
CA THR A 37 16.25 -1.00 -9.53
C THR A 37 14.99 -1.46 -10.27
N LEU A 38 13.97 -1.89 -9.54
CA LEU A 38 12.67 -2.27 -10.09
C LEU A 38 11.92 -1.06 -10.66
N SER A 39 12.02 0.10 -10.02
CA SER A 39 11.32 1.32 -10.46
C SER A 39 11.76 1.79 -11.86
N LYS A 40 13.02 1.57 -12.23
CA LYS A 40 13.55 1.83 -13.59
C LYS A 40 12.91 0.94 -14.68
N GLN A 41 12.25 -0.14 -14.29
CA GLN A 41 11.60 -1.10 -15.19
C GLN A 41 10.07 -1.07 -15.09
N GLY A 42 9.52 -0.17 -14.27
CA GLY A 42 8.08 -0.08 -14.02
C GLY A 42 7.53 1.33 -14.23
N LEU A 43 6.29 1.53 -13.80
CA LEU A 43 5.58 2.80 -13.74
C LEU A 43 5.53 3.25 -12.28
N LEU A 44 6.38 4.21 -11.93
CA LEU A 44 6.52 4.71 -10.55
C LEU A 44 5.56 5.88 -10.31
N PHE A 45 4.75 5.81 -9.26
CA PHE A 45 3.91 6.93 -8.84
C PHE A 45 4.64 7.73 -7.76
N THR A 46 4.87 9.01 -8.01
CA THR A 46 5.74 9.83 -7.15
C THR A 46 4.99 10.51 -6.02
N GLN A 47 3.69 10.75 -6.16
CA GLN A 47 2.90 11.57 -5.22
C GLN A 47 1.75 10.77 -4.58
N ILE A 48 2.09 9.60 -4.03
CA ILE A 48 1.14 8.73 -3.33
C ILE A 48 1.17 9.01 -1.83
N TYR A 49 -0.03 9.07 -1.25
CA TYR A 49 -0.23 9.24 0.17
C TYR A 49 -1.10 8.13 0.75
N ALA A 50 -0.68 7.58 1.88
CA ALA A 50 -1.49 6.63 2.62
C ALA A 50 -2.73 7.31 3.19
N ALA A 51 -3.89 6.70 2.99
CA ALA A 51 -5.16 7.25 3.47
C ALA A 51 -5.34 7.07 4.99
N GLY A 52 -4.59 6.13 5.58
CA GLY A 52 -4.56 5.89 7.02
C GLY A 52 -3.14 5.67 7.52
N SER A 53 -3.05 5.38 8.81
CA SER A 53 -1.79 5.30 9.55
C SER A 53 -1.48 3.92 10.15
N ARG A 54 -2.18 2.88 9.70
CA ARG A 54 -2.08 1.50 10.23
C ARG A 54 -2.32 0.49 9.13
N THR A 55 -1.79 -0.72 9.30
CA THR A 55 -1.84 -1.81 8.32
C THR A 55 -3.25 -2.11 7.84
N GLU A 56 -4.23 -2.14 8.75
CA GLU A 56 -5.61 -2.44 8.38
C GLU A 56 -6.26 -1.35 7.53
N HIS A 57 -5.88 -0.08 7.73
CA HIS A 57 -6.32 1.00 6.86
C HIS A 57 -5.71 0.85 5.46
N GLY A 58 -4.43 0.46 5.40
CA GLY A 58 -3.71 0.16 4.17
C GLY A 58 -4.37 -0.95 3.37
N LEU A 59 -4.57 -2.10 4.03
CA LEU A 59 -5.17 -3.28 3.43
C LEU A 59 -6.54 -3.00 2.81
N ILE A 60 -7.45 -2.37 3.56
CA ILE A 60 -8.79 -2.04 3.08
C ILE A 60 -8.74 -1.01 1.95
N SER A 61 -7.84 -0.02 2.05
CA SER A 61 -7.66 0.97 0.99
C SER A 61 -7.23 0.29 -0.31
N VAL A 62 -6.20 -0.56 -0.27
CA VAL A 62 -5.65 -1.24 -1.46
C VAL A 62 -6.66 -2.22 -2.06
N LEU A 63 -7.27 -3.07 -1.24
CA LEU A 63 -8.11 -4.18 -1.73
C LEU A 63 -9.56 -3.77 -2.01
N SER A 64 -10.13 -2.84 -1.24
CA SER A 64 -11.53 -2.42 -1.38
C SER A 64 -11.69 -0.99 -1.91
N GLY A 65 -10.60 -0.29 -2.23
CA GLY A 65 -10.66 1.09 -2.69
C GLY A 65 -11.35 2.02 -1.68
N PHE A 66 -11.36 1.64 -0.41
CA PHE A 66 -12.10 2.32 0.65
C PHE A 66 -11.12 2.91 1.67
N PRO A 67 -10.87 4.24 1.65
CA PRO A 67 -10.04 4.88 2.66
C PRO A 67 -10.71 4.79 4.04
N PRO A 68 -9.96 4.90 5.15
CA PRO A 68 -10.56 4.88 6.47
C PRO A 68 -11.32 6.19 6.76
N PRO A 69 -12.52 6.12 7.36
CA PRO A 69 -13.14 7.29 7.95
C PRO A 69 -12.32 7.80 9.15
N PRO A 70 -12.44 9.09 9.51
CA PRO A 70 -11.86 9.61 10.74
C PRO A 70 -12.16 8.74 11.96
N LEU A 71 -11.11 8.39 12.73
CA LEU A 71 -11.21 7.71 14.03
C LEU A 71 -11.82 6.29 14.01
N ILE A 72 -12.04 5.70 12.83
CA ILE A 72 -12.72 4.41 12.69
C ILE A 72 -11.95 3.49 11.74
N SER A 73 -11.74 2.25 12.19
CA SER A 73 -11.27 1.16 11.35
C SER A 73 -12.43 0.24 10.99
N ILE A 74 -12.89 0.28 9.73
CA ILE A 74 -14.06 -0.51 9.30
C ILE A 74 -13.84 -2.02 9.44
N ILE A 75 -12.60 -2.51 9.30
CA ILE A 75 -12.28 -3.94 9.43
C ILE A 75 -12.64 -4.48 10.82
N SER A 76 -12.58 -3.62 11.85
CA SER A 76 -12.92 -3.98 13.22
C SER A 76 -14.41 -4.23 13.44
N ILE A 77 -15.26 -3.90 12.44
CA ILE A 77 -16.72 -4.03 12.48
C ILE A 77 -17.16 -4.98 11.35
N PRO A 78 -17.16 -6.31 11.57
CA PRO A 78 -17.44 -7.30 10.54
C PRO A 78 -18.74 -7.07 9.74
N SER A 79 -19.82 -6.66 10.42
CA SER A 79 -21.12 -6.37 9.79
C SER A 79 -21.09 -5.20 8.79
N LYS A 80 -20.07 -4.34 8.87
CA LYS A 80 -19.82 -3.28 7.89
C LYS A 80 -18.77 -3.71 6.87
N SER A 81 -17.68 -4.34 7.30
CA SER A 81 -16.59 -4.72 6.39
C SER A 81 -16.99 -5.80 5.40
N GLU A 82 -17.95 -6.67 5.72
CA GLU A 82 -18.51 -7.66 4.78
C GLU A 82 -19.26 -7.02 3.60
N LYS A 83 -19.68 -5.77 3.72
CA LYS A 83 -20.39 -5.03 2.66
C LYS A 83 -19.44 -4.36 1.67
N LEU A 84 -18.13 -4.38 1.93
CA LEU A 84 -17.14 -3.85 1.01
C LEU A 84 -16.88 -4.85 -0.12
N LYS A 85 -17.05 -4.42 -1.36
CA LYS A 85 -16.49 -5.14 -2.50
C LYS A 85 -14.96 -5.03 -2.44
N SER A 86 -14.27 -6.12 -2.69
CA SER A 86 -12.83 -6.20 -2.88
C SER A 86 -12.50 -6.42 -4.35
N ILE A 87 -11.31 -6.00 -4.79
CA ILE A 87 -10.78 -6.34 -6.12
C ILE A 87 -10.79 -7.86 -6.32
N ASN A 88 -10.59 -8.65 -5.26
CA ASN A 88 -10.64 -10.10 -5.34
C ASN A 88 -12.03 -10.60 -5.76
N ASN A 89 -13.12 -9.98 -5.30
CA ASN A 89 -14.45 -10.36 -5.75
C ASN A 89 -14.60 -10.14 -7.28
N VAL A 90 -14.06 -9.05 -7.81
CA VAL A 90 -14.10 -8.76 -9.26
C VAL A 90 -13.26 -9.76 -10.07
N PHE A 91 -12.10 -10.16 -9.55
CA PHE A 91 -11.23 -11.14 -10.20
C PHE A 91 -11.79 -12.57 -10.09
N ALA A 92 -12.41 -12.93 -8.97
CA ALA A 92 -13.10 -14.21 -8.79
C ALA A 92 -14.25 -14.37 -9.79
N ASP A 93 -15.04 -13.31 -10.02
CA ASP A 93 -16.11 -13.27 -11.04
C ASP A 93 -15.55 -13.47 -12.48
N ASP A 94 -14.24 -13.25 -12.69
CA ASP A 94 -13.52 -13.51 -13.95
C ASP A 94 -12.66 -14.80 -13.93
N GLY A 95 -12.90 -15.70 -12.96
CA GLY A 95 -12.27 -17.01 -12.89
C GLY A 95 -10.83 -17.02 -12.39
N TYR A 96 -10.38 -15.97 -11.70
CA TYR A 96 -9.06 -15.95 -11.07
C TYR A 96 -9.05 -16.83 -9.81
N SER A 97 -7.96 -17.57 -9.60
CA SER A 97 -7.65 -18.12 -8.27
C SER A 97 -7.08 -17.02 -7.36
N SER A 98 -7.23 -17.15 -6.04
CA SER A 98 -6.77 -16.08 -5.14
C SER A 98 -6.15 -16.56 -3.83
N SER A 99 -5.09 -15.86 -3.43
CA SER A 99 -4.27 -16.21 -2.26
C SER A 99 -3.79 -14.98 -1.51
N PHE A 100 -3.77 -15.04 -0.18
CA PHE A 100 -3.21 -14.03 0.71
C PHE A 100 -2.11 -14.62 1.59
N TYR A 101 -0.96 -13.95 1.70
CA TYR A 101 0.21 -14.40 2.46
C TYR A 101 0.62 -13.37 3.51
N TYR A 102 0.81 -13.82 4.74
CA TYR A 102 1.26 -12.99 5.86
C TYR A 102 2.05 -13.81 6.88
N GLY A 103 3.16 -13.26 7.37
CA GLY A 103 3.98 -13.93 8.39
C GLY A 103 3.37 -13.90 9.79
N GLY A 104 2.45 -12.97 10.04
CA GLY A 104 1.84 -12.73 11.36
C GLY A 104 0.47 -13.39 11.55
N GLU A 105 -0.12 -13.15 12.71
CA GLU A 105 -1.43 -13.70 13.08
C GLU A 105 -2.54 -12.99 12.31
N SER A 106 -3.18 -13.68 11.36
CA SER A 106 -4.21 -13.07 10.51
C SER A 106 -5.51 -12.77 11.27
N GLY A 107 -5.74 -13.39 12.43
CA GLY A 107 -6.86 -13.04 13.31
C GLY A 107 -6.76 -11.65 13.93
N PHE A 108 -5.58 -11.03 13.93
CA PHE A 108 -5.40 -9.67 14.44
C PHE A 108 -6.29 -8.68 13.68
N VAL A 109 -6.92 -7.77 14.43
CA VAL A 109 -7.84 -6.72 13.92
C VAL A 109 -8.90 -7.21 12.92
N ASN A 110 -9.36 -8.46 13.04
CA ASN A 110 -10.34 -9.10 12.15
C ASN A 110 -9.91 -9.24 10.68
N MET A 111 -8.61 -9.19 10.39
CA MET A 111 -8.10 -9.31 9.01
C MET A 111 -8.54 -10.60 8.34
N LYS A 112 -8.45 -11.76 9.03
CA LYS A 112 -8.87 -13.06 8.50
C LYS A 112 -10.35 -13.07 8.11
N SER A 113 -11.22 -12.48 8.93
CA SER A 113 -12.65 -12.39 8.64
C SER A 113 -12.91 -11.57 7.37
N TYR A 114 -12.22 -10.43 7.21
CA TYR A 114 -12.34 -9.62 6.00
C TYR A 114 -11.83 -10.35 4.76
N LEU A 115 -10.70 -11.06 4.85
CA LEU A 115 -10.14 -11.82 3.73
C LEU A 115 -11.08 -12.95 3.28
N ILE A 116 -11.68 -13.69 4.21
CA ILE A 116 -12.68 -14.72 3.92
C ILE A 116 -13.92 -14.09 3.25
N ASN A 117 -14.45 -13.00 3.82
CA ASN A 117 -15.62 -12.31 3.26
C ASN A 117 -15.33 -11.68 1.88
N SER A 118 -14.07 -11.28 1.63
CA SER A 118 -13.59 -10.81 0.34
C SER A 118 -13.38 -11.93 -0.69
N GLY A 119 -13.58 -13.20 -0.30
CA GLY A 119 -13.54 -14.36 -1.18
C GLY A 119 -12.13 -14.91 -1.47
N PHE A 120 -11.14 -14.65 -0.61
CA PHE A 120 -9.80 -15.23 -0.80
C PHE A 120 -9.86 -16.75 -0.59
N THR A 121 -9.43 -17.52 -1.60
CA THR A 121 -9.54 -18.99 -1.54
C THR A 121 -8.42 -19.64 -0.73
N THR A 122 -7.26 -19.00 -0.68
CA THR A 122 -6.10 -19.45 0.10
C THR A 122 -5.64 -18.32 1.03
N ILE A 123 -5.47 -18.62 2.31
CA ILE A 123 -4.92 -17.70 3.30
C ILE A 123 -3.80 -18.43 4.03
N VAL A 124 -2.56 -17.96 3.84
CA VAL A 124 -1.36 -18.45 4.52
C VAL A 124 -0.98 -17.39 5.56
N ASP A 125 -1.06 -17.77 6.82
CA ASP A 125 -0.75 -16.92 7.96
C ASP A 125 0.30 -17.59 8.88
N LYS A 126 0.58 -16.97 10.04
CA LYS A 126 1.50 -17.48 11.07
C LYS A 126 1.38 -18.98 11.36
N ALA A 127 0.17 -19.54 11.35
CA ALA A 127 -0.05 -20.96 11.65
C ALA A 127 0.49 -21.92 10.56
N SER A 128 0.86 -21.38 9.40
CA SER A 128 1.39 -22.14 8.26
C SER A 128 2.92 -22.26 8.25
N PHE A 129 3.61 -21.64 9.22
CA PHE A 129 5.07 -21.62 9.33
C PHE A 129 5.56 -22.48 10.50
N THR A 130 6.72 -23.10 10.34
CA THR A 130 7.32 -23.95 11.37
C THR A 130 7.96 -23.11 12.47
N ALA A 131 8.17 -23.70 13.66
CA ALA A 131 8.70 -22.97 14.81
C ALA A 131 10.05 -22.28 14.56
N ASN A 132 10.93 -22.85 13.73
CA ASN A 132 12.21 -22.25 13.34
C ASN A 132 12.06 -21.08 12.34
N GLN A 133 10.93 -20.99 11.64
CA GLN A 133 10.61 -19.86 10.75
C GLN A 133 9.93 -18.71 11.50
N LEU A 134 9.33 -18.99 12.68
CA LEU A 134 8.69 -18.00 13.55
C LEU A 134 9.71 -17.36 14.49
N ASN A 135 10.70 -16.68 13.91
CA ASN A 135 11.86 -16.13 14.60
C ASN A 135 11.82 -14.61 14.81
N SER A 136 10.66 -13.98 14.62
CA SER A 136 10.42 -12.58 15.02
C SER A 136 9.32 -12.49 16.07
N LYS A 137 9.25 -11.36 16.79
CA LYS A 137 8.17 -11.06 17.73
C LYS A 137 6.78 -11.20 17.09
N TRP A 138 6.64 -10.84 15.82
CA TRP A 138 5.35 -10.77 15.13
C TRP A 138 5.00 -12.05 14.37
N GLY A 139 5.99 -12.85 13.96
CA GLY A 139 5.78 -14.06 13.20
C GLY A 139 6.97 -14.44 12.32
N ALA A 140 6.69 -14.93 11.12
CA ALA A 140 7.74 -15.26 10.17
C ALA A 140 8.29 -13.99 9.48
N HIS A 141 9.62 -13.93 9.33
CA HIS A 141 10.26 -12.88 8.53
C HIS A 141 9.90 -12.96 7.04
N ASP A 142 10.08 -11.84 6.34
CA ASP A 142 9.68 -11.62 4.95
C ASP A 142 10.25 -12.69 4.02
N GLN A 143 11.50 -13.11 4.25
CA GLN A 143 12.15 -14.18 3.49
C GLN A 143 11.26 -15.42 3.37
N TYR A 144 10.75 -15.94 4.50
CA TYR A 144 9.96 -17.17 4.50
C TYR A 144 8.59 -16.98 3.85
N VAL A 145 7.98 -15.79 4.01
CA VAL A 145 6.69 -15.48 3.41
C VAL A 145 6.82 -15.37 1.88
N PHE A 146 7.86 -14.70 1.38
CA PHE A 146 8.18 -14.62 -0.04
C PHE A 146 8.52 -15.99 -0.64
N GLU A 147 9.35 -16.79 0.03
CA GLU A 147 9.67 -18.16 -0.38
C GLU A 147 8.40 -19.01 -0.50
N ARG A 148 7.52 -18.93 0.51
CA ARG A 148 6.27 -19.69 0.54
C ARG A 148 5.32 -19.28 -0.59
N GLN A 149 5.10 -17.98 -0.79
CA GLN A 149 4.26 -17.50 -1.90
C GLN A 149 4.83 -17.98 -3.24
N LEU A 150 6.15 -17.84 -3.45
CA LEU A 150 6.77 -18.22 -4.72
C LEU A 150 6.58 -19.71 -5.01
N LEU A 151 6.76 -20.58 -4.00
CA LEU A 151 6.56 -22.03 -4.13
C LEU A 151 5.12 -22.37 -4.51
N ASP A 152 4.14 -21.77 -3.84
CA ASP A 152 2.73 -22.03 -4.10
C ASP A 152 2.32 -21.51 -5.51
N LEU A 153 2.85 -20.36 -5.94
CA LEU A 153 2.55 -19.78 -7.25
C LEU A 153 3.08 -20.61 -8.43
N LYS A 154 4.10 -21.48 -8.23
CA LYS A 154 4.58 -22.38 -9.30
C LYS A 154 3.52 -23.36 -9.79
N ILE A 155 2.58 -23.71 -8.93
CA ILE A 155 1.52 -24.69 -9.20
C ILE A 155 0.11 -24.06 -9.15
N ALA A 156 0.03 -22.74 -9.00
CA ALA A 156 -1.24 -22.03 -8.96
C ALA A 156 -1.93 -22.05 -10.33
N HIS A 157 -3.25 -22.09 -10.31
CA HIS A 157 -4.05 -22.01 -11.54
C HIS A 157 -4.08 -20.57 -12.05
N GLU A 158 -3.45 -20.33 -13.21
CA GLU A 158 -3.50 -19.04 -13.90
C GLU A 158 -4.85 -18.80 -14.60
N PRO A 159 -5.37 -17.55 -14.61
CA PRO A 159 -4.77 -16.40 -13.96
C PRO A 159 -5.04 -16.39 -12.44
N PHE A 160 -4.16 -15.76 -11.68
CA PHE A 160 -4.31 -15.62 -10.22
C PHE A 160 -4.19 -14.18 -9.73
N LEU A 161 -4.85 -13.89 -8.59
CA LEU A 161 -4.59 -12.72 -7.75
C LEU A 161 -3.91 -13.19 -6.46
N SER A 162 -2.63 -12.84 -6.30
CA SER A 162 -1.87 -13.16 -5.10
C SER A 162 -1.50 -11.89 -4.35
N VAL A 163 -1.79 -11.85 -3.06
CA VAL A 163 -1.47 -10.70 -2.20
C VAL A 163 -0.52 -11.17 -1.10
N LEU A 164 0.55 -10.42 -0.87
CA LEU A 164 1.50 -10.65 0.22
C LEU A 164 1.62 -9.38 1.04
N LEU A 165 1.55 -9.50 2.36
CA LEU A 165 1.84 -8.43 3.31
C LEU A 165 3.16 -8.74 4.02
N THR A 166 4.15 -7.87 3.88
CA THR A 166 5.43 -7.99 4.59
C THR A 166 5.25 -7.70 6.08
N LEU A 167 6.26 -7.99 6.90
CA LEU A 167 6.17 -7.85 8.36
C LEU A 167 7.47 -7.36 9.02
N SER A 168 8.62 -7.58 8.38
CA SER A 168 9.93 -7.47 9.06
C SER A 168 10.33 -6.04 9.40
N SER A 169 9.69 -5.05 8.78
CA SER A 169 9.83 -3.61 9.05
C SER A 169 8.96 -3.10 10.21
N HIS A 170 8.41 -3.97 11.05
CA HIS A 170 7.65 -3.61 12.26
C HIS A 170 8.54 -3.56 13.52
N GLU A 171 8.25 -2.68 14.49
CA GLU A 171 9.07 -2.55 15.71
C GLU A 171 9.08 -3.85 16.54
N PRO A 172 10.20 -4.28 17.15
CA PRO A 172 11.43 -3.52 17.41
C PRO A 172 12.43 -3.45 16.25
N PHE A 173 12.02 -3.82 15.02
CA PHE A 173 12.84 -3.78 13.79
C PHE A 173 14.03 -4.74 13.86
N GLU A 174 13.85 -5.87 14.54
CA GLU A 174 14.82 -6.95 14.60
C GLU A 174 14.79 -7.75 13.30
N VAL A 175 15.95 -7.96 12.68
CA VAL A 175 16.08 -8.73 11.43
C VAL A 175 17.32 -9.62 11.47
N PRO A 176 17.27 -10.82 10.86
CA PRO A 176 18.33 -11.83 10.97
C PRO A 176 19.41 -11.62 9.89
N MET A 177 19.84 -10.38 9.69
CA MET A 177 20.77 -10.00 8.62
C MET A 177 21.67 -8.86 9.05
N GLU A 178 22.97 -9.01 8.75
CA GLU A 178 23.93 -7.90 8.80
C GLU A 178 23.61 -6.88 7.69
N THR A 179 23.63 -5.60 8.04
CA THR A 179 23.27 -4.51 7.11
C THR A 179 24.39 -3.49 7.02
N PRO A 180 24.47 -2.67 5.95
CA PRO A 180 25.51 -1.65 5.81
C PRO A 180 25.32 -0.43 6.73
N PHE A 181 24.35 -0.46 7.66
CA PHE A 181 24.10 0.62 8.60
C PHE A 181 24.76 0.31 9.94
N ASP A 182 25.57 1.24 10.45
CA ASP A 182 26.31 1.02 11.70
C ASP A 182 25.47 1.29 12.95
N ASP A 183 24.41 2.12 12.84
CA ASP A 183 23.53 2.45 13.96
C ASP A 183 22.48 1.35 14.20
N ASP A 184 22.77 0.45 15.14
CA ASP A 184 21.89 -0.60 15.63
C ASP A 184 21.13 -0.23 16.91
N HIS A 185 21.38 0.94 17.49
CA HIS A 185 20.84 1.32 18.79
C HIS A 185 19.67 2.29 18.67
N SER A 186 19.74 3.27 17.77
CA SER A 186 18.67 4.23 17.57
C SER A 186 17.48 3.61 16.83
N GLU A 187 16.29 4.11 17.10
CA GLU A 187 15.07 3.67 16.41
C GLU A 187 15.13 3.97 14.89
N PRO A 188 15.58 5.18 14.43
CA PRO A 188 15.84 5.40 13.01
C PRO A 188 16.87 4.41 12.41
N GLY A 189 17.94 4.09 13.13
CA GLY A 189 18.97 3.14 12.71
C GLY A 189 18.39 1.75 12.48
N LYS A 190 17.70 1.21 13.48
CA LYS A 190 17.01 -0.08 13.41
C LYS A 190 15.96 -0.14 12.29
N PHE A 191 15.19 0.94 12.10
CA PHE A 191 14.23 1.03 10.99
C PHE A 191 14.91 0.94 9.61
N ARG A 192 16.06 1.61 9.41
CA ARG A 192 16.85 1.48 8.17
C ARG A 192 17.29 0.04 7.93
N LYS A 193 17.74 -0.66 8.97
CA LYS A 193 18.16 -2.07 8.87
C LYS A 193 17.01 -2.98 8.46
N ALA A 194 15.86 -2.82 9.10
CA ALA A 194 14.69 -3.63 8.80
C ALA A 194 14.13 -3.35 7.40
N ALA A 195 14.09 -2.09 6.97
CA ALA A 195 13.74 -1.71 5.60
C ALA A 195 14.71 -2.31 4.57
N PHE A 196 16.01 -2.30 4.85
CA PHE A 196 17.03 -2.90 3.99
C PHE A 196 16.90 -4.41 3.89
N TYR A 197 16.64 -5.11 5.00
CA TYR A 197 16.37 -6.54 4.99
C TYR A 197 15.12 -6.89 4.19
N SER A 198 14.03 -6.13 4.36
CA SER A 198 12.80 -6.31 3.59
C SER A 198 13.03 -6.09 2.08
N ASP A 199 13.78 -5.04 1.71
CA ASP A 199 14.17 -4.79 0.31
C ASP A 199 15.10 -5.87 -0.26
N HIS A 200 15.99 -6.44 0.57
CA HIS A 200 16.81 -7.57 0.17
C HIS A 200 15.95 -8.80 -0.15
N CYS A 201 14.99 -9.13 0.73
CA CYS A 201 14.05 -10.23 0.51
C CYS A 201 13.22 -10.01 -0.77
N LEU A 202 12.78 -8.77 -1.00
CA LEU A 202 12.10 -8.37 -2.24
C LEU A 202 12.97 -8.61 -3.47
N GLY A 203 14.26 -8.26 -3.40
CA GLY A 203 15.23 -8.52 -4.47
C GLY A 203 15.40 -10.01 -4.75
N GLU A 204 15.58 -10.84 -3.71
CA GLU A 204 15.65 -12.30 -3.84
C GLU A 204 14.40 -12.89 -4.48
N TYR A 205 13.21 -12.46 -4.02
CA TYR A 205 11.93 -12.86 -4.58
C TYR A 205 11.88 -12.61 -6.08
N PHE A 206 12.25 -11.41 -6.56
CA PHE A 206 12.19 -11.11 -7.99
C PHE A 206 13.27 -11.81 -8.83
N ARG A 207 14.44 -12.09 -8.28
CA ARG A 207 15.45 -12.91 -8.98
C ARG A 207 14.98 -14.36 -9.15
N ALA A 208 14.22 -14.88 -8.20
CA ALA A 208 13.64 -16.21 -8.29
C ALA A 208 12.39 -16.23 -9.18
N ALA A 209 11.45 -15.29 -8.99
CA ALA A 209 10.22 -15.16 -9.77
C ALA A 209 10.48 -15.01 -11.27
N LYS A 210 11.54 -14.29 -11.67
CA LYS A 210 11.95 -14.15 -13.09
C LYS A 210 12.24 -15.48 -13.80
N LYS A 211 12.40 -16.58 -13.07
CA LYS A 211 12.65 -17.92 -13.62
C LYS A 211 11.37 -18.74 -13.82
N GLU A 212 10.23 -18.26 -13.31
CA GLU A 212 8.96 -18.97 -13.37
C GLU A 212 8.19 -18.64 -14.65
N SER A 213 7.43 -19.61 -15.16
CA SER A 213 6.69 -19.47 -16.44
C SER A 213 5.61 -18.38 -16.41
N TRP A 214 5.02 -18.12 -15.24
CA TRP A 214 3.96 -17.13 -15.07
C TRP A 214 4.47 -15.69 -15.09
N TYR A 215 5.79 -15.45 -14.89
CA TYR A 215 6.35 -14.11 -14.65
C TYR A 215 6.06 -13.11 -15.78
N ASP A 216 6.16 -13.55 -17.03
CA ASP A 216 6.03 -12.65 -18.19
C ASP A 216 4.61 -12.09 -18.35
N ASN A 217 3.60 -12.82 -17.90
CA ASN A 217 2.19 -12.41 -17.91
C ASN A 217 1.73 -11.89 -16.53
N THR A 218 2.64 -11.47 -15.65
CA THR A 218 2.29 -10.96 -14.31
C THR A 218 2.47 -9.45 -14.20
N LEU A 219 1.44 -8.77 -13.70
CA LEU A 219 1.54 -7.42 -13.18
C LEU A 219 1.84 -7.50 -11.68
N PHE A 220 2.98 -6.93 -11.30
CA PHE A 220 3.36 -6.74 -9.91
C PHE A 220 3.00 -5.33 -9.46
N ILE A 221 2.36 -5.21 -8.30
CA ILE A 221 2.00 -3.94 -7.67
C ILE A 221 2.68 -3.92 -6.30
N LEU A 222 3.69 -3.07 -6.14
CA LEU A 222 4.34 -2.82 -4.84
C LEU A 222 3.74 -1.56 -4.26
N VAL A 223 3.19 -1.64 -3.05
CA VAL A 223 2.55 -0.50 -2.38
C VAL A 223 2.79 -0.59 -0.89
N ALA A 224 3.09 0.51 -0.20
CA ALA A 224 3.06 0.46 1.27
C ALA A 224 1.64 0.55 1.80
N ASP A 225 1.39 -0.08 2.94
CA ASP A 225 0.12 0.04 3.67
C ASP A 225 -0.07 1.43 4.29
N HIS A 226 1.00 1.98 4.87
CA HIS A 226 1.04 3.32 5.44
C HIS A 226 2.44 3.94 5.43
N GLY A 227 2.48 5.27 5.60
CA GLY A 227 3.74 5.99 5.81
C GLY A 227 4.21 5.89 7.26
N HIS A 228 5.42 6.39 7.53
CA HIS A 228 6.06 6.30 8.84
C HIS A 228 6.81 7.59 9.18
N ARG A 229 7.01 7.86 10.49
CA ARG A 229 7.80 9.03 10.94
C ARG A 229 9.30 8.84 10.69
N LEU A 230 9.78 7.61 10.79
CA LEU A 230 11.18 7.24 10.56
C LEU A 230 11.47 7.13 9.06
N PRO A 231 12.73 7.28 8.63
CA PRO A 231 13.92 7.56 9.44
C PRO A 231 14.16 9.05 9.73
N LYS A 232 13.40 9.96 9.13
CA LYS A 232 13.61 11.43 9.23
C LYS A 232 12.89 12.10 10.40
N GLU A 233 12.31 11.32 11.31
CA GLU A 233 11.56 11.78 12.47
C GLU A 233 10.47 12.82 12.13
N ARG A 234 9.75 12.58 11.03
CA ARG A 234 8.68 13.48 10.58
C ARG A 234 7.58 13.57 11.63
N ASP A 235 6.97 14.75 11.73
CA ASP A 235 5.71 14.90 12.44
C ASP A 235 4.65 13.98 11.78
N PHE A 236 4.14 13.04 12.57
CA PHE A 236 3.20 12.01 12.12
C PHE A 236 1.84 12.58 11.71
N ASN A 237 1.53 13.83 12.04
CA ASN A 237 0.32 14.51 11.60
C ASN A 237 0.50 15.20 10.25
N MET A 238 1.74 15.42 9.82
CA MET A 238 2.04 16.16 8.59
C MET A 238 1.96 15.27 7.34
N PRO A 239 1.55 15.82 6.19
CA PRO A 239 1.40 15.08 4.93
C PRO A 239 2.63 14.28 4.52
N GLU A 240 3.82 14.79 4.82
CA GLU A 240 5.09 14.20 4.43
C GLU A 240 5.32 12.83 5.11
N SER A 241 4.76 12.61 6.31
CA SER A 241 4.78 11.31 6.99
C SER A 241 3.83 10.28 6.38
N LYS A 242 3.01 10.70 5.41
CA LYS A 242 2.02 9.85 4.72
C LYS A 242 2.46 9.49 3.31
N ARG A 243 3.59 10.03 2.82
CA ARG A 243 4.11 9.65 1.50
C ARG A 243 4.63 8.22 1.51
N ILE A 244 4.18 7.44 0.54
CA ILE A 244 4.51 6.02 0.41
C ILE A 244 4.92 5.66 -1.01
N PRO A 245 5.66 4.55 -1.22
CA PRO A 245 5.88 4.01 -2.55
C PRO A 245 4.63 3.37 -3.16
N LEU A 246 4.47 3.56 -4.47
CA LEU A 246 3.65 2.73 -5.34
C LEU A 246 4.38 2.50 -6.66
N LEU A 247 4.56 1.24 -7.02
CA LEU A 247 5.18 0.83 -8.26
C LEU A 247 4.33 -0.24 -8.94
N PHE A 248 3.91 0.03 -10.18
CA PHE A 248 3.39 -1.01 -11.07
C PHE A 248 4.55 -1.48 -11.93
N PHE A 249 4.83 -2.78 -11.98
CA PHE A 249 5.93 -3.29 -12.81
C PHE A 249 5.69 -4.72 -13.31
N GLY A 250 6.51 -5.15 -14.25
CA GLY A 250 6.47 -6.50 -14.80
C GLY A 250 6.60 -6.52 -16.32
N ASN A 251 6.89 -7.69 -16.88
CA ASN A 251 7.04 -7.84 -18.33
C ASN A 251 5.71 -7.70 -19.09
N VAL A 252 4.58 -7.70 -18.37
CA VAL A 252 3.26 -7.43 -18.93
C VAL A 252 3.00 -5.94 -19.20
N LEU A 253 3.84 -5.04 -18.68
CA LEU A 253 3.75 -3.62 -19.02
C LEU A 253 4.17 -3.38 -20.47
N GLN A 254 3.47 -2.46 -21.15
CA GLN A 254 3.89 -1.94 -22.44
C GLN A 254 5.30 -1.33 -22.35
N GLU A 255 6.10 -1.42 -23.42
CA GLU A 255 7.50 -0.96 -23.36
C GLU A 255 7.63 0.55 -23.18
N ASN A 256 6.73 1.32 -23.78
CA ASN A 256 6.74 2.78 -23.73
C ASN A 256 6.40 3.38 -22.35
N ILE A 257 5.97 2.56 -21.38
CA ILE A 257 5.67 3.02 -20.00
C ILE A 257 6.70 2.53 -18.98
N ARG A 258 7.62 1.64 -19.34
CA ARG A 258 8.64 1.15 -18.40
C ARG A 258 9.66 2.25 -18.14
N GLY A 259 9.95 2.50 -16.87
CA GLY A 259 10.77 3.61 -16.40
C GLY A 259 10.05 4.96 -16.39
N ALA A 260 8.76 5.01 -16.73
CA ALA A 260 7.98 6.24 -16.66
C ALA A 260 7.54 6.54 -15.22
N THR A 261 7.22 7.81 -14.98
CA THR A 261 6.69 8.28 -13.69
C THR A 261 5.29 8.88 -13.85
N ILE A 262 4.48 8.77 -12.80
CA ILE A 262 3.18 9.44 -12.66
C ILE A 262 3.27 10.40 -11.49
N ASP A 263 3.27 11.71 -11.80
CA ASP A 263 3.39 12.79 -10.82
C ASP A 263 2.03 13.42 -10.47
N LYS A 264 1.05 12.56 -10.17
CA LYS A 264 -0.29 12.98 -9.73
C LYS A 264 -0.46 12.69 -8.25
N THR A 265 -0.96 13.67 -7.50
CA THR A 265 -1.35 13.49 -6.10
C THR A 265 -2.53 12.52 -6.01
N CYS A 266 -2.33 11.38 -5.37
CA CYS A 266 -3.35 10.35 -5.20
C CYS A 266 -3.11 9.50 -3.94
N ASN A 267 -4.06 8.61 -3.65
CA ASN A 267 -4.01 7.69 -2.53
C ASN A 267 -3.86 6.24 -2.97
N GLN A 268 -3.45 5.36 -2.06
CA GLN A 268 -3.41 3.92 -2.32
C GLN A 268 -4.79 3.31 -2.62
N ASN A 269 -5.89 3.91 -2.17
CA ASN A 269 -7.23 3.44 -2.55
C ASN A 269 -7.56 3.65 -4.03
N ASP A 270 -6.80 4.47 -4.76
CA ASP A 270 -6.98 4.65 -6.21
C ASP A 270 -6.45 3.47 -7.04
N ILE A 271 -5.73 2.52 -6.41
CA ILE A 271 -5.20 1.32 -7.09
C ILE A 271 -6.34 0.48 -7.67
N ALA A 272 -7.46 0.33 -6.97
CA ALA A 272 -8.58 -0.51 -7.43
C ALA A 272 -9.14 -0.02 -8.77
N ALA A 273 -9.56 1.24 -8.87
CA ALA A 273 -10.09 1.80 -10.10
C ALA A 273 -9.02 1.89 -11.20
N THR A 274 -7.78 2.26 -10.86
CA THR A 274 -6.68 2.32 -11.83
C THR A 274 -6.42 0.93 -12.43
N LEU A 275 -6.28 -0.11 -11.61
CA LEU A 275 -6.06 -1.48 -12.06
C LEU A 275 -7.21 -2.00 -12.92
N LEU A 276 -8.45 -1.88 -12.43
CA LEU A 276 -9.63 -2.40 -13.11
C LEU A 276 -9.89 -1.67 -14.45
N SER A 277 -9.69 -0.35 -14.49
CA SER A 277 -9.76 0.45 -15.73
C SER A 277 -8.77 -0.05 -16.78
N GLN A 278 -7.50 -0.31 -16.39
CA GLN A 278 -6.49 -0.82 -17.33
C GLN A 278 -6.76 -2.23 -17.84
N LEU A 279 -7.66 -2.98 -17.19
CA LEU A 279 -8.11 -4.31 -17.58
C LEU A 279 -9.49 -4.29 -18.26
N ASN A 280 -10.04 -3.11 -18.56
CA ASN A 280 -11.39 -2.92 -19.10
C ASN A 280 -12.49 -3.56 -18.22
N LYS A 281 -12.32 -3.51 -16.89
CA LYS A 281 -13.27 -4.02 -15.90
C LYS A 281 -14.05 -2.87 -15.27
N ASN A 282 -15.32 -3.14 -14.92
CA ASN A 282 -16.13 -2.18 -14.18
C ASN A 282 -15.58 -2.01 -12.75
N TYR A 283 -15.48 -0.77 -12.29
CA TYR A 283 -15.05 -0.39 -10.94
C TYR A 283 -16.08 0.48 -10.20
N SER A 284 -17.35 0.47 -10.61
CA SER A 284 -18.44 1.25 -9.98
C SER A 284 -18.67 0.91 -8.50
N ASP A 285 -18.31 -0.31 -8.08
CA ASP A 285 -18.37 -0.74 -6.68
C ASP A 285 -17.31 -0.06 -5.78
N PHE A 286 -16.36 0.64 -6.41
CA PHE A 286 -15.25 1.37 -5.78
C PHE A 286 -15.38 2.90 -5.95
N PRO A 287 -16.48 3.56 -5.54
CA PRO A 287 -16.72 4.99 -5.79
C PRO A 287 -15.78 5.92 -5.02
N SER A 288 -14.96 5.40 -4.10
CA SER A 288 -13.88 6.16 -3.44
C SER A 288 -12.52 5.96 -4.12
N SER A 289 -12.46 5.22 -5.22
CA SER A 289 -11.25 4.94 -6.00
C SER A 289 -11.32 5.64 -7.35
N ARG A 290 -10.20 6.21 -7.81
CA ARG A 290 -10.11 6.93 -9.09
C ARG A 290 -9.08 6.29 -10.01
N ASP A 291 -9.34 6.31 -11.32
CA ASP A 291 -8.33 5.93 -12.31
C ASP A 291 -7.31 7.07 -12.47
N ILE A 292 -6.13 6.90 -11.88
CA ILE A 292 -5.09 7.95 -11.88
C ILE A 292 -4.46 8.12 -13.28
N LEU A 293 -4.55 7.10 -14.14
CA LEU A 293 -4.02 7.17 -15.50
C LEU A 293 -4.95 7.93 -16.45
N ASN A 294 -6.21 8.15 -16.06
CA ASN A 294 -7.10 9.04 -16.81
C ASN A 294 -6.61 10.50 -16.68
N PRO A 295 -6.32 11.20 -17.80
CA PRO A 295 -5.87 12.60 -17.79
C PRO A 295 -6.82 13.57 -17.09
N GLY A 296 -8.13 13.30 -17.09
CA GLY A 296 -9.16 14.15 -16.47
C GLY A 296 -9.36 13.92 -14.96
N THR A 297 -8.65 12.98 -14.36
CA THR A 297 -8.79 12.69 -12.92
C THR A 297 -8.26 13.84 -12.08
N LYS A 298 -9.07 14.30 -11.11
CA LYS A 298 -8.65 15.32 -10.14
C LYS A 298 -7.51 14.80 -9.26
N ASN A 299 -6.48 15.62 -9.10
CA ASN A 299 -5.32 15.33 -8.25
C ASN A 299 -5.62 15.77 -6.82
N PHE A 300 -5.80 14.79 -5.93
CA PHE A 300 -5.87 15.06 -4.50
C PHE A 300 -5.52 13.80 -3.71
N ALA A 301 -5.14 13.97 -2.45
CA ALA A 301 -5.05 12.89 -1.49
C ALA A 301 -5.71 13.30 -0.16
N TYR A 302 -6.39 12.34 0.44
CA TYR A 302 -6.96 12.41 1.78
C TYR A 302 -6.17 11.49 2.72
N TYR A 303 -6.02 11.88 3.98
CA TYR A 303 -5.56 10.95 5.02
C TYR A 303 -6.17 11.25 6.37
N THR A 304 -6.15 10.27 7.27
CA THR A 304 -6.49 10.45 8.67
C THR A 304 -5.59 9.62 9.59
N ASN A 305 -5.42 10.11 10.81
CA ASN A 305 -4.87 9.37 11.95
C ASN A 305 -5.72 9.69 13.20
N ASP A 306 -5.19 9.38 14.40
CA ASP A 306 -5.92 9.59 15.66
C ASP A 306 -6.07 11.08 16.06
N ASN A 307 -5.30 11.99 15.44
CA ASN A 307 -5.22 13.41 15.82
C ASN A 307 -5.73 14.37 14.74
N VAL A 308 -5.60 14.00 13.46
CA VAL A 308 -5.93 14.86 12.33
C VAL A 308 -6.58 14.09 11.18
N TRP A 309 -7.30 14.82 10.34
CA TRP A 309 -7.39 14.48 8.92
C TRP A 309 -6.69 15.55 8.08
N GLY A 310 -6.19 15.16 6.92
CA GLY A 310 -5.52 16.06 5.99
C GLY A 310 -6.03 15.95 4.57
N TRP A 311 -5.84 17.04 3.83
CA TRP A 311 -6.19 17.17 2.43
C TRP A 311 -5.02 17.77 1.67
N ILE A 312 -4.71 17.17 0.53
CA ILE A 312 -3.51 17.45 -0.25
C ILE A 312 -3.94 17.61 -1.70
N THR A 313 -3.67 18.76 -2.30
CA THR A 313 -3.75 18.99 -3.75
C THR A 313 -2.40 19.52 -4.25
N PRO A 314 -2.17 19.62 -5.58
CA PRO A 314 -0.98 20.29 -6.10
C PRO A 314 -0.84 21.75 -5.62
N GLU A 315 -1.96 22.43 -5.36
CA GLU A 315 -2.02 23.85 -4.99
C GLU A 315 -1.89 24.07 -3.48
N GLN A 316 -2.48 23.21 -2.64
CA GLN A 316 -2.52 23.43 -1.20
C GLN A 316 -2.56 22.13 -0.39
N LYS A 317 -1.93 22.17 0.78
CA LYS A 317 -2.00 21.11 1.79
C LYS A 317 -2.47 21.69 3.11
N PHE A 318 -3.41 21.04 3.77
CA PHE A 318 -3.87 21.45 5.08
C PHE A 318 -4.34 20.27 5.90
N ILE A 319 -4.38 20.48 7.22
CA ILE A 319 -4.86 19.52 8.20
C ILE A 319 -5.97 20.14 9.02
N TYR A 320 -6.90 19.31 9.47
CA TYR A 320 -7.83 19.60 10.54
C TYR A 320 -7.42 18.83 11.78
N THR A 321 -7.19 19.55 12.88
CA THR A 321 -6.83 18.93 14.17
C THR A 321 -8.07 18.71 15.01
N TYR A 322 -8.33 17.47 15.42
CA TYR A 322 -9.52 17.11 16.20
C TYR A 322 -9.58 17.83 17.55
N ALA A 323 -8.44 17.87 18.26
CA ALA A 323 -8.36 18.43 19.60
C ALA A 323 -8.68 19.94 19.64
N THR A 324 -8.21 20.70 18.66
CA THR A 324 -8.40 22.16 18.59
C THR A 324 -9.57 22.56 17.69
N GLN A 325 -10.08 21.63 16.87
CA GLN A 325 -11.11 21.85 15.86
C GLN A 325 -10.75 22.93 14.82
N THR A 326 -9.46 23.05 14.51
CA THR A 326 -8.92 24.08 13.62
C THR A 326 -8.38 23.48 12.33
N LEU A 327 -8.60 24.19 11.21
CA LEU A 327 -7.86 23.97 9.96
C LEU A 327 -6.56 24.77 9.96
N SER A 328 -5.45 24.14 9.61
CA SER A 328 -4.17 24.79 9.41
C SER A 328 -3.51 24.34 8.11
N ASN A 329 -2.94 25.30 7.39
CA ASN A 329 -2.11 25.03 6.22
C ASN A 329 -0.75 24.47 6.68
N THR A 330 -0.22 23.47 5.97
CA THR A 330 1.03 22.77 6.34
C THR A 330 2.26 23.25 5.55
N GLY A 331 2.15 24.34 4.78
CA GLY A 331 3.28 24.94 4.05
C GLY A 331 4.34 25.56 4.96
N SER A 332 5.62 25.43 4.60
CA SER A 332 6.78 25.69 5.50
C SER A 332 7.20 27.17 5.68
N THR A 333 6.30 28.14 5.53
CA THR A 333 6.66 29.56 5.72
C THR A 333 5.77 30.21 6.78
N SER A 334 6.39 31.06 7.61
CA SER A 334 5.80 31.82 8.72
C SER A 334 4.63 32.75 8.35
N LEU A 335 4.27 32.80 7.07
CA LEU A 335 3.05 33.37 6.51
C LEU A 335 2.41 32.29 5.64
N ALA A 336 1.72 31.33 6.28
CA ALA A 336 0.97 30.34 5.52
C ALA A 336 -0.10 31.07 4.70
N ALA A 337 -0.14 30.82 3.39
CA ALA A 337 -1.17 31.38 2.52
C ALA A 337 -2.56 31.00 3.08
N PRO A 338 -3.56 31.91 2.99
CA PRO A 338 -4.92 31.60 3.43
C PRO A 338 -5.44 30.34 2.73
N LEU A 339 -6.30 29.61 3.42
CA LEU A 339 -6.94 28.43 2.83
C LEU A 339 -7.85 28.86 1.68
N ASN A 340 -7.77 28.15 0.56
CA ASN A 340 -8.68 28.34 -0.55
C ASN A 340 -10.04 27.73 -0.21
N ASP A 341 -11.08 28.56 -0.13
CA ASP A 341 -12.43 28.15 0.27
C ASP A 341 -13.01 27.03 -0.62
N SER A 342 -12.71 27.04 -1.92
CA SER A 342 -13.17 25.98 -2.83
C SER A 342 -12.49 24.65 -2.55
N ILE A 343 -11.18 24.65 -2.26
CA ILE A 343 -10.45 23.42 -1.93
C ILE A 343 -10.91 22.88 -0.56
N VAL A 344 -11.14 23.78 0.41
CA VAL A 344 -11.69 23.40 1.72
C VAL A 344 -13.09 22.81 1.58
N LEU A 345 -13.94 23.37 0.71
CA LEU A 345 -15.27 22.84 0.44
C LEU A 345 -15.22 21.45 -0.20
N ASP A 346 -14.35 21.23 -1.20
CA ASP A 346 -14.12 19.92 -1.81
C ASP A 346 -13.72 18.88 -0.76
N ALA A 347 -12.78 19.23 0.14
CA ALA A 347 -12.35 18.34 1.21
C ALA A 347 -13.49 17.99 2.19
N LYS A 348 -14.25 18.99 2.63
CA LYS A 348 -15.41 18.77 3.52
C LYS A 348 -16.48 17.92 2.86
N ALA A 349 -16.78 18.16 1.59
CA ALA A 349 -17.75 17.39 0.83
C ALA A 349 -17.31 15.93 0.67
N TYR A 350 -16.03 15.69 0.38
CA TYR A 350 -15.46 14.35 0.31
C TYR A 350 -15.62 13.60 1.63
N ILE A 351 -15.19 14.20 2.74
CA ILE A 351 -15.26 13.56 4.07
C ILE A 351 -16.70 13.27 4.46
N GLN A 352 -17.62 14.23 4.25
CA GLN A 352 -19.03 14.05 4.53
C GLN A 352 -19.62 12.87 3.73
N THR A 353 -19.37 12.83 2.42
CA THR A 353 -19.85 11.76 1.53
C THR A 353 -19.27 10.40 1.93
N HIS A 354 -17.98 10.37 2.24
CA HIS A 354 -17.27 9.17 2.65
C HIS A 354 -17.81 8.63 3.99
N TYR A 355 -18.04 9.51 4.96
CA TYR A 355 -18.60 9.14 6.26
C TYR A 355 -20.06 8.67 6.15
N GLN A 356 -20.88 9.32 5.32
CA GLN A 356 -22.25 8.87 5.03
C GLN A 356 -22.26 7.46 4.43
N ARG A 357 -21.33 7.16 3.52
CA ARG A 357 -21.19 5.81 2.97
C ARG A 357 -20.85 4.80 4.07
N TYR A 358 -19.90 5.12 4.94
CA TYR A 358 -19.59 4.28 6.11
C TYR A 358 -20.84 4.03 7.00
N LEU A 359 -21.69 5.04 7.21
CA LEU A 359 -22.92 4.89 8.00
C LEU A 359 -23.98 4.04 7.30
N SER A 360 -23.96 3.97 5.96
CA SER A 360 -24.92 3.19 5.16
C SER A 360 -24.61 1.70 5.10
N PHE A 361 -23.36 1.31 5.38
CA PHE A 361 -23.02 -0.07 5.69
C PHE A 361 -23.57 -0.42 7.06
#